data_AF-A0A1G3ZEA9-F1
#
_entry.id   AF-A0A1G3ZEA9-F1
#
_cell.length_a   1.000
_cell.length_b   1.000
_cell.length_c   1.000
_cell.angle_alpha   90.00
_cell.angle_beta   90.00
_cell.angle_gamma   90.00
#
_symmetry.space_group_name_H-M   'P 1'
#
loop_
_entity.id
_entity.type
_entity.pdbx_description
1 polymer ?
#
loop_
_entity_poly.entity_id
_entity_poly.type
_entity_poly.pdbx_seq_one_letter_code
_entity_poly.pdbx_strand_id
1 'polypeptide(L)'
;MSSAIQNIYSGSILESRAIYPAAKLPSTQAYLRPCIAQVILNKEKNIQEITSFRSRIRNLDEWVLIGGGLFTVGYLALTGILTVSQSLAQSPQIRQLLGVFGLIGGLFNIFEGIVTFKNSVIEWNAGHKQSAIRLFFEGLFLTTIGVMMFLTSLGGTSLLLAHNPWILPLLFFLANFPTICEVATRLYRIHNGTTTASQIFASQFPIFPSFTDKQYSEKEILKTLSDILEDWQDSMGAQLAVALFKYKAVEQFHPGISTDKIRKEFEKRKKEWEEAQWIRAFYLTLCIAAFFTSFVRVSSPSQTGRLIFDDIRDISMLSSNLLPIAIDTLLPLKRGTYLPVPGMIT
;
A
#
# COMPACT_ATOMS: atom_id res chain seq x y z
N MET A 1 -0.02 -33.00 15.33
CA MET A 1 0.19 -31.66 14.73
C MET A 1 0.66 -31.68 13.26
N SER A 2 0.69 -32.84 12.58
CA SER A 2 1.14 -32.95 11.17
C SER A 2 0.01 -32.99 10.12
N SER A 3 -1.27 -33.04 10.53
CA SER A 3 -2.41 -33.21 9.61
C SER A 3 -3.13 -31.93 9.22
N ALA A 4 -2.98 -30.84 9.98
CA ALA A 4 -3.63 -29.55 9.67
C ALA A 4 -2.87 -28.75 8.59
N ILE A 5 -1.55 -28.94 8.48
CA ILE A 5 -0.71 -28.28 7.47
C ILE A 5 -0.83 -29.00 6.12
N GLN A 6 -1.02 -30.32 6.09
CA GLN A 6 -1.29 -31.06 4.85
C GLN A 6 -2.66 -30.73 4.24
N ASN A 7 -3.66 -30.32 5.04
CA ASN A 7 -4.98 -29.93 4.51
C ASN A 7 -5.03 -28.54 3.85
N ILE A 8 -4.05 -27.68 4.08
CA ILE A 8 -3.94 -26.38 3.38
C ILE A 8 -3.20 -26.56 2.04
N TYR A 9 -2.21 -27.45 1.99
CA TYR A 9 -1.50 -27.80 0.75
C TYR A 9 -2.31 -28.71 -0.18
N SER A 10 -3.19 -29.57 0.36
CA SER A 10 -4.09 -30.38 -0.45
C SER A 10 -5.25 -29.54 -1.02
N GLY A 11 -5.66 -28.45 -0.37
CA GLY A 11 -6.68 -27.53 -0.89
C GLY A 11 -6.30 -26.88 -2.22
N SER A 12 -5.09 -26.32 -2.35
CA SER A 12 -4.66 -25.63 -3.59
C SER A 12 -4.27 -26.60 -4.71
N ILE A 13 -3.66 -27.74 -4.39
CA ILE A 13 -3.28 -28.76 -5.38
C ILE A 13 -4.50 -29.58 -5.83
N LEU A 14 -5.46 -29.88 -4.94
CA LEU A 14 -6.73 -30.50 -5.31
C LEU A 14 -7.70 -29.51 -5.96
N GLU A 15 -7.66 -28.21 -5.63
CA GLU A 15 -8.39 -27.19 -6.40
C GLU A 15 -7.80 -27.02 -7.80
N SER A 16 -6.47 -27.19 -8.00
CA SER A 16 -5.90 -27.26 -9.35
C SER A 16 -6.40 -28.48 -10.14
N ARG A 17 -6.78 -29.59 -9.48
CA ARG A 17 -7.40 -30.74 -10.14
C ARG A 17 -8.93 -30.61 -10.28
N ALA A 18 -9.59 -29.92 -9.35
CA ALA A 18 -11.04 -29.70 -9.37
C ALA A 18 -11.46 -28.56 -10.32
N ILE A 19 -10.58 -27.57 -10.56
CA ILE A 19 -10.79 -26.48 -11.53
C ILE A 19 -10.36 -26.92 -12.94
N TYR A 20 -9.52 -27.97 -13.07
CA TYR A 20 -9.01 -28.44 -14.36
C TYR A 20 -9.33 -29.93 -14.58
N PRO A 21 -10.60 -30.32 -14.80
CA PRO A 21 -10.90 -31.65 -15.33
C PRO A 21 -10.17 -31.85 -16.67
N ALA A 22 -9.78 -33.09 -16.92
CA ALA A 22 -9.08 -33.54 -18.11
C ALA A 22 -9.98 -33.45 -19.35
N ALA A 23 -10.30 -32.23 -19.79
CA ALA A 23 -10.89 -31.99 -21.09
C ALA A 23 -9.78 -32.13 -22.15
N LYS A 24 -10.05 -32.89 -23.22
CA LYS A 24 -9.20 -32.95 -24.41
C LYS A 24 -9.22 -31.58 -25.10
N LEU A 25 -8.31 -30.70 -24.69
CA LEU A 25 -8.06 -29.44 -25.36
C LEU A 25 -7.06 -29.66 -26.52
N PRO A 26 -7.11 -28.84 -27.59
CA PRO A 26 -6.07 -28.77 -28.60
C PRO A 26 -4.67 -28.69 -27.97
N SER A 27 -3.67 -29.31 -28.60
CA SER A 27 -2.30 -29.47 -28.06
C SER A 27 -1.65 -28.17 -27.56
N THR A 28 -1.98 -27.03 -28.16
CA THR A 28 -1.49 -25.70 -27.78
C THR A 28 -2.08 -25.18 -26.45
N GLN A 29 -3.34 -25.51 -26.14
CA GLN A 29 -3.99 -25.12 -24.87
C GLN A 29 -3.55 -26.00 -23.69
N ALA A 30 -3.08 -27.22 -23.96
CA ALA A 30 -2.50 -28.10 -22.93
C ALA A 30 -1.19 -27.55 -22.36
N TYR A 31 -0.39 -26.85 -23.18
CA TYR A 31 0.89 -26.24 -22.78
C TYR A 31 0.72 -24.93 -21.99
N LEU A 32 -0.40 -24.22 -22.19
CA LEU A 32 -0.66 -22.95 -21.53
C LEU A 32 -1.14 -23.09 -20.08
N ARG A 33 -1.90 -24.17 -19.80
CA ARG A 33 -2.42 -24.49 -18.45
C ARG A 33 -1.34 -24.51 -17.36
N PRO A 34 -0.21 -25.23 -17.50
CA PRO A 34 0.84 -25.25 -16.48
C PRO A 34 1.46 -23.86 -16.28
N CYS A 35 1.64 -23.08 -17.35
CA CYS A 35 2.18 -21.72 -17.26
C CYS A 35 1.24 -20.78 -16.46
N ILE A 36 -0.06 -20.80 -16.76
CA ILE A 36 -1.08 -20.04 -16.03
C ILE A 36 -1.10 -20.43 -14.56
N ALA A 37 -1.12 -21.73 -14.27
CA ALA A 37 -1.12 -22.24 -12.91
C ALA A 37 0.15 -21.81 -12.15
N GLN A 38 1.31 -21.85 -12.80
CA GLN A 38 2.58 -21.43 -12.22
C GLN A 38 2.60 -19.94 -11.89
N VAL A 39 2.14 -19.07 -12.80
CA VAL A 39 2.04 -17.62 -12.54
C VAL A 39 1.13 -17.34 -11.34
N ILE A 40 -0.05 -17.97 -11.31
CA ILE A 40 -1.00 -17.84 -10.20
C ILE A 40 -0.37 -18.32 -8.87
N LEU A 41 0.20 -19.52 -8.84
CA LEU A 41 0.76 -20.10 -7.63
C LEU A 41 1.93 -19.28 -7.08
N ASN A 42 2.83 -18.86 -7.96
CA ASN A 42 3.93 -17.97 -7.59
C ASN A 42 3.40 -16.67 -6.99
N LYS A 43 2.34 -16.11 -7.60
CA LYS A 43 1.76 -14.85 -7.12
C LYS A 43 1.08 -15.01 -5.76
N GLU A 44 0.27 -16.05 -5.58
CA GLU A 44 -0.41 -16.31 -4.32
C GLU A 44 0.57 -16.61 -3.18
N LYS A 45 1.63 -17.38 -3.47
CA LYS A 45 2.71 -17.63 -2.52
C LYS A 45 3.40 -16.33 -2.12
N ASN A 46 3.74 -15.47 -3.08
CA ASN A 46 4.35 -14.17 -2.79
C ASN A 46 3.42 -13.27 -1.96
N ILE A 47 2.13 -13.21 -2.29
CA ILE A 47 1.14 -12.46 -1.49
C ILE A 47 1.12 -13.00 -0.06
N GLN A 48 1.04 -14.32 0.13
CA GLN A 48 1.02 -14.93 1.46
C GLN A 48 2.32 -14.68 2.23
N GLU A 49 3.48 -14.83 1.60
CA GLU A 49 4.76 -14.55 2.23
C GLU A 49 4.86 -13.09 2.67
N ILE A 50 4.46 -12.14 1.81
CA ILE A 50 4.56 -10.71 2.10
C ILE A 50 3.49 -10.25 3.12
N THR A 51 2.32 -10.90 3.16
CA THR A 51 1.22 -10.52 4.08
C THR A 51 1.21 -11.28 5.40
N SER A 52 1.93 -12.40 5.52
CA SER A 52 1.94 -13.22 6.73
C SER A 52 2.64 -12.52 7.90
N PHE A 53 1.96 -12.43 9.05
CA PHE A 53 2.49 -11.81 10.27
C PHE A 53 3.90 -12.27 10.68
N ARG A 54 4.22 -13.55 10.43
CA ARG A 54 5.54 -14.14 10.72
C ARG A 54 6.65 -13.59 9.82
N SER A 55 6.36 -13.36 8.54
CA SER A 55 7.29 -12.71 7.61
C SER A 55 7.43 -11.22 7.94
N ARG A 56 6.31 -10.58 8.26
CA ARG A 56 6.23 -9.18 8.67
C ARG A 56 7.12 -8.85 9.88
N ILE A 57 7.08 -9.69 10.92
CA ILE A 57 7.93 -9.57 12.11
C ILE A 57 9.41 -9.87 11.83
N ARG A 58 9.75 -10.56 10.76
CA ARG A 58 11.15 -10.87 10.44
C ARG A 58 11.78 -9.88 9.47
N ASN A 59 10.98 -9.06 8.81
CA ASN A 59 11.48 -8.10 7.85
C ASN A 59 11.81 -6.77 8.54
N LEU A 60 13.10 -6.41 8.56
CA LEU A 60 13.58 -5.19 9.19
C LEU A 60 12.96 -3.94 8.54
N ASP A 61 12.68 -4.00 7.23
CA ASP A 61 12.01 -2.93 6.50
C ASP A 61 10.58 -2.69 7.02
N GLU A 62 9.85 -3.75 7.42
CA GLU A 62 8.51 -3.60 8.00
C GLU A 62 8.55 -3.09 9.43
N TRP A 63 9.56 -3.44 10.22
CA TRP A 63 9.76 -2.84 11.54
C TRP A 63 10.10 -1.36 11.45
N VAL A 64 10.86 -0.96 10.44
CA VAL A 64 11.15 0.46 10.17
C VAL A 64 9.86 1.22 9.84
N LEU A 65 9.01 0.66 8.97
CA LEU A 65 7.71 1.24 8.59
C LEU A 65 6.73 1.32 9.79
N ILE A 66 6.51 0.20 10.49
CA ILE A 66 5.56 0.13 11.62
C ILE A 66 6.09 0.93 12.81
N GLY A 67 7.39 0.82 13.11
CA GLY A 67 8.07 1.55 14.16
C GLY A 67 8.06 3.05 13.91
N GLY A 68 8.41 3.48 12.69
CA GLY A 68 8.35 4.88 12.27
C GLY A 68 6.97 5.49 12.47
N GLY A 69 5.92 4.78 12.02
CA GLY A 69 4.53 5.18 12.27
C GLY A 69 4.22 5.32 13.76
N LEU A 70 4.54 4.31 14.58
CA LEU A 70 4.26 4.31 16.02
C LEU A 70 4.95 5.45 16.77
N PHE A 71 6.23 5.67 16.50
CA PHE A 71 6.99 6.76 17.15
C PHE A 71 6.56 8.13 16.66
N THR A 72 6.18 8.26 15.38
CA THR A 72 5.61 9.50 14.85
C THR A 72 4.24 9.80 15.47
N VAL A 73 3.36 8.80 15.62
CA VAL A 73 2.10 8.93 16.36
C VAL A 73 2.35 9.36 17.79
N GLY A 74 3.25 8.69 18.51
CA GLY A 74 3.55 9.01 19.90
C GLY A 74 4.11 10.42 20.06
N TYR A 75 5.01 10.83 19.17
CA TYR A 75 5.54 12.21 19.13
C TYR A 75 4.42 13.23 18.91
N LEU A 76 3.54 13.01 17.94
CA LEU A 76 2.43 13.93 17.65
C LEU A 76 1.39 13.95 18.77
N ALA A 77 1.06 12.80 19.36
CA ALA A 77 0.15 12.70 20.51
C ALA A 77 0.69 13.51 21.70
N LEU A 78 1.97 13.37 22.02
CA LEU A 78 2.60 14.12 23.09
C LEU A 78 2.67 15.61 22.76
N THR A 79 2.94 15.99 21.52
CA THR A 79 2.91 17.38 21.06
C THR A 79 1.50 17.98 21.24
N GLY A 80 0.45 17.24 20.90
CA GLY A 80 -0.94 17.64 21.12
C GLY A 80 -1.28 17.81 22.60
N ILE A 81 -0.91 16.85 23.45
CA ILE A 81 -1.12 16.93 24.90
C ILE A 81 -0.47 18.17 25.50
N LEU A 82 0.76 18.50 25.09
CA LEU A 82 1.49 19.69 25.54
C LEU A 82 0.84 20.99 25.07
N THR A 83 0.13 20.96 23.94
CA THR A 83 -0.57 22.13 23.40
C THR A 83 -1.89 22.37 24.14
N VAL A 84 -2.63 21.31 24.47
CA VAL A 84 -3.92 21.37 25.18
C VAL A 84 -3.75 21.64 26.68
N SER A 85 -2.71 21.08 27.29
CA SER A 85 -2.53 21.12 28.75
C SER A 85 -1.23 21.80 29.15
N GLN A 86 -1.32 23.08 29.53
CA GLN A 86 -0.18 23.85 30.01
C GLN A 86 0.44 23.28 31.30
N SER A 87 -0.35 22.60 32.14
CA SER A 87 0.17 21.93 33.35
C SER A 87 1.05 20.74 33.00
N LEU A 88 0.69 19.98 31.96
CA LEU A 88 1.51 18.89 31.42
C LEU A 88 2.70 19.44 30.61
N ALA A 89 2.56 20.62 30.01
CA ALA A 89 3.65 21.31 29.32
C ALA A 89 4.82 21.69 30.22
N GLN A 90 4.59 21.84 31.53
CA GLN A 90 5.64 22.10 32.50
C GLN A 90 6.28 20.82 33.06
N SER A 91 5.71 19.64 32.78
CA SER A 91 6.28 18.37 33.24
C SER A 91 7.59 18.04 32.50
N PRO A 92 8.73 17.93 33.20
CA PRO A 92 10.00 17.54 32.59
C PRO A 92 9.94 16.15 31.95
N GLN A 93 9.13 15.25 32.54
CA GLN A 93 8.99 13.86 32.08
C GLN A 93 8.32 13.78 30.72
N ILE A 94 7.28 14.58 30.48
CA ILE A 94 6.57 14.59 29.19
C ILE A 94 7.44 15.22 28.10
N ARG A 95 8.23 16.25 28.45
CA ARG A 95 9.22 16.84 27.53
C ARG A 95 10.34 15.87 27.17
N GLN A 96 10.85 15.11 28.14
CA GLN A 96 11.84 14.05 27.89
C GLN A 96 11.25 12.95 27.01
N LEU A 97 10.03 12.50 27.29
CA LEU A 97 9.33 11.51 26.48
C LEU A 97 9.14 12.00 25.04
N LEU A 98 8.69 13.25 24.86
CA LEU A 98 8.59 13.89 23.54
C LEU A 98 9.95 13.88 22.82
N GLY A 99 11.03 14.24 23.51
CA GLY A 99 12.38 14.22 22.96
C GLY A 99 12.79 12.82 22.47
N VAL A 100 12.56 11.79 23.28
CA VAL A 100 12.84 10.38 22.95
C VAL A 100 12.02 9.93 21.73
N PHE A 101 10.72 10.19 21.72
CA PHE A 101 9.84 9.83 20.60
C PHE A 101 10.25 10.57 19.31
N GLY A 102 10.65 11.84 19.40
CA GLY A 102 11.10 12.59 18.23
C GLY A 102 12.48 12.16 17.71
N LEU A 103 13.41 11.76 18.59
CA LEU A 103 14.69 11.18 18.19
C LEU A 103 14.50 9.84 17.48
N ILE A 104 13.79 8.91 18.13
CA ILE A 104 13.58 7.56 17.60
C ILE A 104 12.72 7.60 16.33
N GLY A 105 11.62 8.35 16.35
CA GLY A 105 10.76 8.55 15.18
C GLY A 105 11.50 9.25 14.03
N GLY A 106 12.34 10.24 14.34
CA GLY A 106 13.20 10.89 13.35
C GLY A 106 14.16 9.93 12.66
N LEU A 107 14.83 9.07 13.44
CA LEU A 107 15.71 8.03 12.89
C LEU A 107 14.97 7.02 12.02
N PHE A 108 13.79 6.54 12.46
CA PHE A 108 12.99 5.62 11.67
C PHE A 108 12.53 6.24 10.35
N ASN A 109 12.06 7.48 10.34
CA ASN A 109 11.65 8.17 9.11
C ASN A 109 12.83 8.36 8.14
N ILE A 110 14.05 8.57 8.64
CA ILE A 110 15.27 8.60 7.81
C ILE A 110 15.53 7.22 7.20
N PHE A 111 15.48 6.14 8.00
CA PHE A 111 15.67 4.79 7.49
C PHE A 111 14.60 4.40 6.47
N GLU A 112 13.34 4.74 6.73
CA GLU A 112 12.23 4.53 5.81
C GLU A 112 12.49 5.28 4.49
N GLY A 113 12.92 6.54 4.56
CA GLY A 113 13.29 7.32 3.38
C GLY A 113 14.39 6.66 2.55
N ILE A 114 15.43 6.11 3.20
CA ILE A 114 16.53 5.38 2.52
C ILE A 114 16.02 4.11 1.84
N VAL A 115 15.17 3.33 2.51
CA VAL A 115 14.54 2.12 1.93
C VAL A 115 13.68 2.50 0.72
N THR A 116 12.91 3.58 0.82
CA THR A 116 12.08 4.08 -0.28
C THR A 116 12.91 4.58 -1.45
N PHE A 117 14.06 5.23 -1.21
CA PHE A 117 15.01 5.59 -2.28
C PHE A 117 15.59 4.35 -2.97
N LYS A 118 15.98 3.33 -2.22
CA LYS A 118 16.42 2.05 -2.80
C LYS A 118 15.34 1.45 -3.71
N ASN A 119 14.09 1.44 -3.25
CA ASN A 119 12.97 0.92 -4.03
C ASN A 119 12.69 1.79 -5.27
N SER A 120 12.85 3.11 -5.18
CA SER A 120 12.76 4.01 -6.34
C SER A 120 13.77 3.65 -7.44
N VAL A 121 15.02 3.34 -7.08
CA VAL A 121 16.05 2.91 -8.03
C VAL A 121 15.71 1.56 -8.67
N ILE A 122 15.18 0.63 -7.87
CA ILE A 122 14.74 -0.69 -8.38
C ILE A 122 13.61 -0.50 -9.41
N GLU A 123 12.58 0.28 -9.08
CA GLU A 123 11.47 0.58 -10.00
C GLU A 123 11.94 1.32 -11.26
N TRP A 124 12.90 2.24 -11.12
CA TRP A 124 13.46 2.95 -12.25
C TRP A 124 14.14 2.01 -13.23
N ASN A 125 14.95 1.08 -12.71
CA ASN A 125 15.65 0.08 -13.49
C ASN A 125 14.70 -0.96 -14.11
N ALA A 126 13.57 -1.24 -13.45
CA ALA A 126 12.49 -2.07 -13.99
C ALA A 126 11.67 -1.38 -15.10
N GLY A 127 11.87 -0.07 -15.32
CA GLY A 127 11.14 0.71 -16.34
C GLY A 127 9.86 1.36 -15.83
N HIS A 128 9.52 1.18 -14.55
CA HIS A 128 8.31 1.73 -13.92
C HIS A 128 8.52 3.18 -13.46
N LYS A 129 8.70 4.09 -14.44
CA LYS A 129 9.11 5.48 -14.18
C LYS A 129 8.19 6.26 -13.24
N GLN A 130 6.87 6.08 -13.34
CA GLN A 130 5.92 6.79 -12.49
C GLN A 130 6.01 6.34 -11.02
N SER A 131 6.08 5.02 -10.80
CA SER A 131 6.29 4.43 -9.47
C SER A 131 7.63 4.87 -8.87
N ALA A 132 8.69 4.85 -9.69
CA ALA A 132 10.02 5.29 -9.28
C ALA A 132 10.05 6.76 -8.83
N ILE A 133 9.44 7.67 -9.60
CA ILE A 133 9.36 9.10 -9.26
C ILE A 133 8.55 9.31 -7.97
N ARG A 134 7.42 8.60 -7.82
CA ARG A 134 6.60 8.65 -6.60
C ARG A 134 7.44 8.27 -5.38
N LEU A 135 8.11 7.11 -5.43
CA LEU A 135 8.95 6.60 -4.36
C LEU A 135 10.14 7.54 -4.08
N PHE A 136 10.71 8.18 -5.11
CA PHE A 136 11.79 9.16 -4.91
C PHE A 136 11.33 10.35 -4.06
N PHE A 137 10.20 10.96 -4.41
CA PHE A 137 9.67 12.09 -3.64
C PHE A 137 9.25 11.66 -2.23
N GLU A 138 8.59 10.51 -2.10
CA GLU A 138 8.23 9.94 -0.79
C GLU A 138 9.48 9.76 0.09
N GLY A 139 10.56 9.17 -0.44
CA GLY A 139 11.83 9.01 0.26
C GLY A 139 12.48 10.33 0.67
N LEU A 140 12.43 11.34 -0.20
CA LEU A 140 12.93 12.68 0.07
C LEU A 140 12.17 13.36 1.21
N PHE A 141 10.84 13.31 1.19
CA PHE A 141 10.03 13.94 2.22
C PHE A 141 10.13 13.21 3.55
N LEU A 142 10.12 11.87 3.57
CA LEU A 142 10.32 11.07 4.79
C LEU A 142 11.67 11.36 5.44
N THR A 143 12.74 11.41 4.65
CA THR A 143 14.08 11.77 5.13
C THR A 143 14.11 13.18 5.70
N THR A 144 13.49 14.14 5.01
CA THR A 144 13.44 15.54 5.45
C THR A 144 12.66 15.67 6.77
N ILE A 145 11.49 15.05 6.88
CA ILE A 145 10.69 15.00 8.11
C ILE A 145 11.49 14.36 9.24
N GLY A 146 12.18 13.25 8.96
CA GLY A 146 12.99 12.54 9.94
C GLY A 146 14.15 13.37 10.48
N VAL A 147 14.88 14.06 9.60
CA VAL A 147 15.95 15.00 9.99
C VAL A 147 15.39 16.16 10.82
N MET A 148 14.24 16.73 10.44
CA MET A 148 13.60 17.80 11.22
C MET A 148 13.19 17.34 12.62
N MET A 149 12.57 16.16 12.75
CA MET A 149 12.19 15.59 14.05
C MET A 149 13.43 15.35 14.91
N PHE A 150 14.47 14.74 14.34
CA PHE A 150 15.72 14.45 15.01
C PHE A 150 16.41 15.72 15.56
N LEU A 151 16.59 16.73 14.70
CA LEU A 151 17.23 18.00 15.08
C LEU A 151 16.41 18.80 16.10
N THR A 152 15.08 18.72 16.02
CA THR A 152 14.18 19.40 16.96
C THR A 152 14.25 18.79 18.34
N SER A 153 14.34 17.47 18.43
CA SER A 153 14.55 16.79 19.70
C SER A 153 15.92 17.04 20.33
N LEU A 154 16.94 17.41 19.53
CA LEU A 154 18.24 17.88 20.02
C LEU A 154 18.26 19.37 20.36
N GLY A 155 17.15 20.09 20.16
CA GLY A 155 17.05 21.53 20.42
C GLY A 155 17.62 22.44 19.33
N GLY A 156 18.23 21.88 18.27
CA GLY A 156 18.96 22.65 17.24
C GLY A 156 18.07 23.40 16.24
N THR A 157 16.85 22.90 15.97
CA THR A 157 15.91 23.51 14.99
C THR A 157 14.58 23.93 15.61
N SER A 158 14.45 23.83 16.93
CA SER A 158 13.22 24.16 17.66
C SER A 158 12.76 25.60 17.40
N LEU A 159 13.70 26.53 17.28
CA LEU A 159 13.40 27.92 16.96
C LEU A 159 12.83 28.08 15.54
N LEU A 160 13.41 27.40 14.54
CA LEU A 160 12.97 27.51 13.14
C LEU A 160 11.56 26.97 12.93
N LEU A 161 11.23 25.82 13.53
CA LEU A 161 9.88 25.25 13.50
C LEU A 161 8.89 26.02 14.37
N ALA A 162 9.32 26.61 15.48
CA ALA A 162 8.48 27.51 16.27
C ALA A 162 8.08 28.76 15.47
N HIS A 163 8.99 29.29 14.66
CA HIS A 163 8.72 30.44 13.79
C HIS A 163 7.93 30.05 12.52
N ASN A 164 8.06 28.80 12.06
CA ASN A 164 7.41 28.30 10.84
C ASN A 164 6.69 26.97 11.08
N PRO A 165 5.62 26.95 11.90
CA PRO A 165 4.93 25.70 12.29
C PRO A 165 4.17 25.03 11.12
N TRP A 166 4.09 25.68 9.97
CA TRP A 166 3.45 25.18 8.75
C TRP A 166 4.36 24.28 7.90
N ILE A 167 5.69 24.30 8.11
CA ILE A 167 6.63 23.55 7.26
C ILE A 167 6.39 22.05 7.36
N LEU A 168 6.26 21.51 8.58
CA LEU A 168 6.01 20.08 8.79
C LEU A 168 4.70 19.62 8.12
N PRO A 169 3.54 20.26 8.39
CA PRO A 169 2.30 19.96 7.68
C PRO A 169 2.40 20.06 6.15
N LEU A 170 3.12 21.05 5.62
CA LEU A 170 3.34 21.19 4.18
C LEU A 170 4.15 20.01 3.62
N LEU A 171 5.23 19.62 4.28
CA LEU A 171 6.04 18.47 3.86
C LEU A 171 5.22 17.18 3.90
N PHE A 172 4.40 16.97 4.93
CA PHE A 172 3.46 15.85 4.98
C PHE A 172 2.44 15.89 3.84
N PHE A 173 1.89 17.07 3.53
CA PHE A 173 0.96 17.23 2.42
C PHE A 173 1.61 16.91 1.07
N LEU A 174 2.79 17.47 0.81
CA LEU A 174 3.55 17.24 -0.43
C LEU A 174 3.96 15.76 -0.57
N ALA A 175 4.36 15.11 0.53
CA ALA A 175 4.65 13.67 0.56
C ALA A 175 3.44 12.83 0.16
N ASN A 176 2.24 13.22 0.60
CA ASN A 176 1.01 12.48 0.34
C ASN A 176 0.31 12.90 -0.96
N PHE A 177 0.71 14.00 -1.61
CA PHE A 177 0.03 14.55 -2.79
C PHE A 177 -0.09 13.55 -3.96
N PRO A 178 0.95 12.78 -4.34
CA PRO A 178 0.80 11.74 -5.36
C PRO A 178 -0.25 10.70 -4.99
N THR A 179 -0.26 10.27 -3.72
CA THR A 179 -1.23 9.31 -3.18
C THR A 179 -2.65 9.88 -3.16
N ILE A 180 -2.81 11.18 -2.89
CA ILE A 180 -4.09 11.90 -3.01
C ILE A 180 -4.63 11.81 -4.43
N CYS A 181 -3.80 12.14 -5.42
CA CYS A 181 -4.20 12.09 -6.83
C CYS A 181 -4.55 10.67 -7.27
N GLU A 182 -3.75 9.68 -6.85
CA GLU A 182 -3.98 8.26 -7.14
C GLU A 182 -5.31 7.76 -6.57
N VAL A 183 -5.59 8.01 -5.28
CA VAL A 183 -6.82 7.58 -4.62
C VAL A 183 -8.04 8.31 -5.17
N ALA A 184 -7.94 9.62 -5.42
CA ALA A 184 -9.02 10.38 -6.03
C ALA A 184 -9.40 9.83 -7.42
N THR A 185 -8.40 9.52 -8.25
CA THR A 185 -8.61 8.91 -9.57
C THR A 185 -9.29 7.54 -9.45
N ARG A 186 -8.86 6.71 -8.50
CA ARG A 186 -9.48 5.39 -8.26
C ARG A 186 -10.92 5.51 -7.78
N LEU A 187 -11.20 6.41 -6.83
CA LEU A 187 -12.56 6.65 -6.34
C LEU A 187 -13.49 7.16 -7.45
N TYR A 188 -13.02 8.08 -8.28
CA TYR A 188 -13.78 8.54 -9.44
C TYR A 188 -14.16 7.37 -10.36
N ARG A 189 -13.21 6.48 -10.64
CA ARG A 189 -13.48 5.27 -11.46
C ARG A 189 -14.41 4.28 -10.77
N ILE A 190 -14.33 4.12 -9.45
CA ILE A 190 -15.25 3.27 -8.66
C ILE A 190 -16.67 3.84 -8.74
N HIS A 191 -16.83 5.14 -8.48
CA HIS A 191 -18.12 5.82 -8.52
C HIS A 191 -18.80 5.70 -9.89
N ASN A 192 -18.03 5.84 -10.98
CA ASN A 192 -18.55 5.71 -12.34
C ASN A 192 -18.66 4.26 -12.84
N GLY A 193 -18.25 3.26 -12.06
CA GLY A 193 -18.20 1.86 -12.50
C GLY A 193 -17.18 1.58 -13.60
N THR A 194 -16.25 2.51 -13.87
CA THR A 194 -15.24 2.42 -14.94
C THR A 194 -13.89 1.93 -14.43
N THR A 195 -13.87 1.11 -13.37
CA THR A 195 -12.61 0.52 -12.88
C THR A 195 -12.07 -0.47 -13.88
N THR A 196 -10.74 -0.58 -13.99
CA THR A 196 -10.07 -1.57 -14.84
C THR A 196 -10.60 -2.98 -14.55
N ALA A 197 -10.82 -3.32 -13.28
CA ALA A 197 -11.42 -4.58 -12.87
C ALA A 197 -12.82 -4.79 -13.46
N SER A 198 -13.69 -3.77 -13.44
CA SER A 198 -15.05 -3.85 -13.98
C SER A 198 -15.04 -3.95 -15.52
N GLN A 199 -14.19 -3.17 -16.18
CA GLN A 199 -14.04 -3.17 -17.63
C GLN A 199 -13.54 -4.51 -18.14
N ILE A 200 -12.47 -5.04 -17.53
CA ILE A 200 -11.92 -6.35 -17.88
C ILE A 200 -12.93 -7.44 -17.57
N PHE A 201 -13.58 -7.42 -16.40
CA PHE A 201 -14.59 -8.41 -16.04
C PHE A 201 -15.75 -8.45 -17.05
N ALA A 202 -16.27 -7.30 -17.47
CA ALA A 202 -17.35 -7.18 -18.44
C ALA A 202 -16.90 -7.43 -19.90
N SER A 203 -15.60 -7.44 -20.19
CA SER A 203 -15.08 -7.69 -21.53
C SER A 203 -15.40 -9.10 -22.01
N GLN A 204 -15.98 -9.19 -23.21
CA GLN A 204 -16.18 -10.44 -23.94
C GLN A 204 -15.00 -10.80 -24.85
N PHE A 205 -14.06 -9.87 -25.05
CA PHE A 205 -12.90 -10.09 -25.89
C PHE A 205 -11.86 -10.96 -25.16
N PRO A 206 -11.10 -11.80 -25.90
CA PRO A 206 -10.00 -12.54 -25.32
C PRO A 206 -8.96 -11.54 -24.77
N ILE A 207 -8.61 -11.73 -23.51
CA ILE A 207 -7.71 -10.85 -22.79
C ILE A 207 -6.28 -11.40 -22.82
N PHE A 208 -6.15 -12.72 -22.86
CA PHE A 208 -4.85 -13.36 -23.02
C PHE A 208 -4.49 -13.46 -24.51
N PRO A 209 -3.22 -13.19 -24.88
CA PRO A 209 -2.75 -13.35 -26.25
C PRO A 209 -3.02 -14.74 -26.78
N SER A 210 -3.23 -14.83 -28.09
CA SER A 210 -3.19 -16.11 -28.78
C SER A 210 -1.74 -16.57 -28.92
N PHE A 211 -1.35 -17.58 -28.14
CA PHE A 211 -0.01 -18.19 -28.25
C PHE A 211 0.05 -19.23 -29.39
N THR A 212 -0.85 -19.17 -30.37
CA THR A 212 -0.98 -20.15 -31.46
C THR A 212 -0.09 -19.86 -32.68
N ASP A 213 0.29 -18.60 -32.89
CA ASP A 213 0.80 -18.17 -34.20
C ASP A 213 2.34 -18.10 -34.27
N LYS A 214 3.02 -18.29 -33.13
CA LYS A 214 4.49 -18.35 -33.02
C LYS A 214 4.90 -19.46 -32.06
N GLN A 215 6.06 -20.08 -32.28
CA GLN A 215 6.69 -20.94 -31.28
C GLN A 215 7.19 -20.07 -30.12
N TYR A 216 6.32 -19.82 -29.14
CA TYR A 216 6.72 -19.21 -27.88
C TYR A 216 7.40 -20.25 -27.00
N SER A 217 8.54 -19.90 -26.43
CA SER A 217 9.14 -20.66 -25.34
C SER A 217 8.31 -20.52 -24.06
N GLU A 218 8.41 -21.50 -23.15
CA GLU A 218 7.78 -21.44 -21.83
C GLU A 218 8.09 -20.11 -21.12
N LYS A 219 9.36 -19.68 -21.18
CA LYS A 219 9.85 -18.46 -20.56
C LYS A 219 9.16 -17.21 -21.12
N GLU A 220 8.89 -17.16 -22.42
CA GLU A 220 8.18 -16.03 -23.04
C GLU A 220 6.70 -16.01 -22.68
N ILE A 221 6.04 -17.17 -22.63
CA ILE A 221 4.64 -17.29 -22.19
C ILE A 221 4.52 -16.82 -20.74
N LEU A 222 5.35 -17.40 -19.88
CA LEU A 222 5.42 -17.09 -18.46
C LEU A 222 5.67 -15.60 -18.21
N LYS A 223 6.64 -15.01 -18.93
CA LYS A 223 6.91 -13.57 -18.86
C LYS A 223 5.68 -12.75 -19.28
N THR A 224 5.10 -13.03 -20.44
CA THR A 224 3.94 -12.31 -20.96
C THR A 224 2.74 -12.37 -20.00
N LEU A 225 2.47 -13.54 -19.42
CA LEU A 225 1.40 -13.71 -18.44
C LEU A 225 1.69 -12.98 -17.12
N SER A 226 2.97 -12.92 -16.69
CA SER A 226 3.39 -12.13 -15.52
C SER A 226 3.19 -10.65 -15.77
N ASP A 227 3.63 -10.14 -16.93
CA ASP A 227 3.52 -8.73 -17.32
C ASP A 227 2.04 -8.29 -17.32
N ILE A 228 1.13 -9.10 -17.87
CA ILE A 228 -0.33 -8.83 -17.83
C ILE A 228 -0.85 -8.74 -16.39
N LEU A 229 -0.45 -9.68 -15.54
CA LEU A 229 -0.90 -9.71 -14.14
C LEU A 229 -0.33 -8.54 -13.33
N GLU A 230 0.87 -8.09 -13.66
CA GLU A 230 1.55 -6.92 -13.10
C GLU A 230 0.81 -5.63 -13.45
N ASP A 231 0.51 -5.42 -14.73
CA ASP A 231 -0.28 -4.27 -15.19
C ASP A 231 -1.64 -4.17 -14.46
N TRP A 232 -2.27 -5.33 -14.23
CA TRP A 232 -3.56 -5.37 -13.53
C TRP A 232 -3.39 -5.08 -12.05
N GLN A 233 -2.36 -5.64 -11.40
CA GLN A 233 -2.06 -5.38 -10.01
C GLN A 233 -1.89 -3.87 -9.75
N ASP A 234 -1.19 -3.16 -10.62
CA ASP A 234 -0.96 -1.72 -10.43
C ASP A 234 -2.27 -0.92 -10.48
N SER A 235 -3.22 -1.40 -11.28
CA SER A 235 -4.54 -0.78 -11.43
C SER A 235 -5.50 -1.13 -10.29
N MET A 236 -5.54 -2.39 -9.85
CA MET A 236 -6.62 -2.92 -9.02
C MET A 236 -6.16 -3.70 -7.77
N GLY A 237 -4.86 -3.71 -7.48
CA GLY A 237 -4.28 -4.46 -6.36
C GLY A 237 -4.11 -5.95 -6.62
N ALA A 238 -3.15 -6.58 -5.93
CA ALA A 238 -2.70 -7.93 -6.25
C ALA A 238 -3.77 -9.02 -6.06
N GLN A 239 -4.51 -9.00 -4.94
CA GLN A 239 -5.51 -10.04 -4.66
C GLN A 239 -6.67 -10.01 -5.66
N LEU A 240 -7.14 -8.81 -6.00
CA LEU A 240 -8.18 -8.62 -7.00
C LEU A 240 -7.69 -8.97 -8.41
N ALA A 241 -6.45 -8.57 -8.76
CA ALA A 241 -5.85 -8.92 -10.04
C ALA A 241 -5.72 -10.44 -10.21
N VAL A 242 -5.25 -11.17 -9.19
CA VAL A 242 -5.17 -12.65 -9.22
C VAL A 242 -6.56 -13.28 -9.35
N ALA A 243 -7.56 -12.80 -8.62
CA ALA A 243 -8.92 -13.32 -8.70
C ALA A 243 -9.53 -13.11 -10.10
N LEU A 244 -9.32 -11.93 -10.69
CA LEU A 244 -9.78 -11.62 -12.05
C LEU A 244 -9.01 -12.42 -13.12
N PHE A 245 -7.71 -12.58 -12.94
CA PHE A 245 -6.85 -13.39 -13.81
C PHE A 245 -7.29 -14.85 -13.82
N LYS A 246 -7.57 -15.43 -12.64
CA LYS A 246 -8.17 -16.77 -12.51
C LYS A 246 -9.49 -16.87 -13.27
N TYR A 247 -10.39 -15.91 -13.06
CA TYR A 247 -11.69 -15.89 -13.71
C TYR A 247 -11.56 -15.88 -15.24
N LYS A 248 -10.77 -14.95 -15.78
CA LYS A 248 -10.57 -14.81 -17.23
C LYS A 248 -9.80 -15.97 -17.85
N ALA A 249 -8.86 -16.57 -17.12
CA ALA A 249 -8.12 -17.72 -17.61
C ALA A 249 -9.07 -18.93 -17.78
N VAL A 250 -9.98 -19.15 -16.82
CA VAL A 250 -10.99 -20.21 -16.93
C VAL A 250 -11.99 -19.88 -18.03
N GLU A 251 -12.49 -18.65 -18.12
CA GLU A 251 -13.43 -18.24 -19.16
C GLU A 251 -12.86 -18.45 -20.58
N GLN A 252 -11.59 -18.06 -20.81
CA GLN A 252 -10.97 -18.11 -22.13
C GLN A 252 -10.45 -19.50 -22.51
N PHE A 253 -9.83 -20.24 -21.59
CA PHE A 253 -9.16 -21.52 -21.90
C PHE A 253 -9.96 -22.76 -21.48
N HIS A 254 -11.06 -22.57 -20.74
CA HIS A 254 -11.90 -23.66 -20.24
C HIS A 254 -13.40 -23.37 -20.40
N PRO A 255 -13.87 -23.08 -21.62
CA PRO A 255 -15.29 -22.84 -21.86
C PRO A 255 -16.09 -24.08 -21.45
N GLY A 256 -17.03 -23.91 -20.50
CA GLY A 256 -17.89 -24.99 -20.00
C GLY A 256 -17.64 -25.43 -18.56
N ILE A 257 -16.59 -24.94 -17.89
CA ILE A 257 -16.43 -25.12 -16.44
C ILE A 257 -17.28 -24.07 -15.71
N SER A 258 -17.99 -24.47 -14.64
CA SER A 258 -18.71 -23.51 -13.81
C SER A 258 -17.73 -22.51 -13.19
N THR A 259 -17.92 -21.23 -13.53
CA THR A 259 -17.14 -20.13 -13.00
C THR A 259 -17.74 -19.53 -11.72
N ASP A 260 -18.84 -20.07 -11.19
CA ASP A 260 -19.63 -19.42 -10.13
C ASP A 260 -18.83 -19.16 -8.85
N LYS A 261 -18.03 -20.15 -8.43
CA LYS A 261 -17.17 -20.01 -7.24
C LYS A 261 -16.09 -18.95 -7.46
N ILE A 262 -15.46 -18.93 -8.63
CA ILE A 262 -14.37 -18.00 -8.98
C ILE A 262 -14.93 -16.58 -9.14
N ARG A 263 -16.12 -16.45 -9.75
CA ARG A 263 -16.85 -15.19 -9.86
C ARG A 263 -17.20 -14.61 -8.49
N LYS A 264 -17.75 -15.41 -7.59
CA LYS A 264 -18.06 -14.98 -6.22
C LYS A 264 -16.82 -14.52 -5.46
N GLU A 265 -15.70 -15.23 -5.62
CA GLU A 265 -14.43 -14.81 -5.01
C GLU A 265 -13.95 -13.48 -5.62
N PHE A 266 -14.00 -13.31 -6.95
CA PHE A 266 -13.68 -12.05 -7.60
C PHE A 266 -14.56 -10.89 -7.09
N GLU A 267 -15.89 -11.06 -7.05
CA GLU A 267 -16.82 -10.03 -6.58
C GLU A 267 -16.55 -9.66 -5.11
N LYS A 268 -16.24 -10.65 -4.27
CA LYS A 268 -15.81 -10.42 -2.89
C LYS A 268 -14.52 -9.60 -2.81
N ARG A 269 -13.47 -9.99 -3.54
CA ARG A 269 -12.19 -9.26 -3.58
C ARG A 269 -12.33 -7.86 -4.14
N LYS A 270 -13.23 -7.68 -5.12
CA LYS A 270 -13.55 -6.37 -5.68
C LYS A 270 -14.10 -5.45 -4.60
N LYS A 271 -15.10 -5.93 -3.86
CA LYS A 271 -15.70 -5.18 -2.74
C LYS A 271 -14.67 -4.82 -1.67
N GLU A 272 -13.86 -5.79 -1.23
CA GLU A 272 -12.78 -5.56 -0.24
C GLU A 272 -11.78 -4.47 -0.72
N TRP A 273 -11.41 -4.50 -2.00
CA TRP A 273 -10.51 -3.50 -2.58
C TRP A 273 -11.15 -2.11 -2.70
N GLU A 274 -12.44 -2.03 -3.05
CA GLU A 274 -13.19 -0.76 -3.12
C GLU A 274 -13.34 -0.13 -1.74
N GLU A 275 -13.71 -0.91 -0.72
CA GLU A 275 -13.76 -0.48 0.68
C GLU A 275 -12.39 0.05 1.15
N ALA A 276 -11.30 -0.62 0.76
CA ALA A 276 -9.95 -0.17 1.04
C ALA A 276 -9.65 1.23 0.47
N GLN A 277 -10.12 1.53 -0.74
CA GLN A 277 -9.88 2.85 -1.35
C GLN A 277 -10.65 3.95 -0.60
N TRP A 278 -11.86 3.67 -0.12
CA TRP A 278 -12.63 4.62 0.71
C TRP A 278 -11.96 4.89 2.04
N ILE A 279 -11.45 3.85 2.71
CA ILE A 279 -10.68 4.00 3.96
C ILE A 279 -9.43 4.84 3.72
N ARG A 280 -8.71 4.61 2.61
CA ARG A 280 -7.54 5.42 2.22
C ARG A 280 -7.93 6.87 1.95
N ALA A 281 -9.05 7.12 1.29
CA ALA A 281 -9.53 8.48 1.03
C ALA A 281 -9.92 9.23 2.31
N PHE A 282 -10.53 8.53 3.27
CA PHE A 282 -10.82 9.10 4.58
C PHE A 282 -9.51 9.49 5.30
N TYR A 283 -8.50 8.62 5.31
CA TYR A 283 -7.16 8.95 5.81
C TYR A 283 -6.57 10.20 5.14
N LEU A 284 -6.61 10.28 3.81
CA LEU A 284 -6.04 11.41 3.07
C LEU A 284 -6.81 12.70 3.34
N THR A 285 -8.13 12.63 3.51
CA THR A 285 -8.95 13.77 3.95
C THR A 285 -8.48 14.30 5.30
N LEU A 286 -8.11 13.42 6.25
CA LEU A 286 -7.54 13.84 7.54
C LEU A 286 -6.18 14.51 7.39
N CYS A 287 -5.30 14.03 6.49
CA CYS A 287 -4.03 14.69 6.18
C CYS A 287 -4.24 16.09 5.59
N ILE A 288 -5.19 16.22 4.65
CA ILE A 288 -5.55 17.49 4.02
C ILE A 288 -6.13 18.45 5.07
N ALA A 289 -7.02 17.96 5.93
CA ALA A 289 -7.59 18.75 7.03
C ALA A 289 -6.48 19.25 7.97
N ALA A 290 -5.53 18.38 8.37
CA ALA A 290 -4.38 18.74 9.19
C ALA A 290 -3.50 19.82 8.55
N PHE A 291 -3.30 19.75 7.23
CA PHE A 291 -2.56 20.77 6.48
C PHE A 291 -3.29 22.12 6.49
N PHE A 292 -4.56 22.14 6.10
CA PHE A 292 -5.33 23.39 6.03
C PHE A 292 -5.51 24.03 7.41
N THR A 293 -5.75 23.25 8.46
CA THR A 293 -5.88 23.80 9.83
C THR A 293 -4.56 24.37 10.34
N SER A 294 -3.43 23.76 9.96
CA SER A 294 -2.09 24.33 10.23
C SER A 294 -1.87 25.67 9.52
N PHE A 295 -2.35 25.81 8.29
CA PHE A 295 -2.25 27.05 7.53
C PHE A 295 -3.15 28.17 8.09
N VAL A 296 -4.38 27.82 8.47
CA VAL A 296 -5.33 28.75 9.10
C VAL A 296 -4.84 29.20 10.48
N ARG A 297 -4.20 28.32 11.27
CA ARG A 297 -3.52 28.70 12.54
C ARG A 297 -2.54 29.84 12.32
N VAL A 298 -1.64 29.70 11.35
CA VAL A 298 -0.59 30.71 11.06
C VAL A 298 -1.20 32.03 10.59
N SER A 299 -2.33 31.95 9.89
CA SER A 299 -3.04 33.11 9.36
C SER A 299 -4.01 33.75 10.38
N SER A 300 -4.25 33.11 11.53
CA SER A 300 -5.24 33.58 12.50
C SER A 300 -4.69 34.71 13.39
N PRO A 301 -5.30 35.90 13.37
CA PRO A 301 -4.88 37.02 14.21
C PRO A 301 -5.36 36.89 15.66
N SER A 302 -6.36 36.05 15.96
CA SER A 302 -6.94 35.93 17.30
C SER A 302 -6.36 34.75 18.09
N GLN A 303 -6.09 34.96 19.37
CA GLN A 303 -5.52 33.95 20.28
C GLN A 303 -6.49 32.77 20.49
N THR A 304 -7.79 33.04 20.56
CA THR A 304 -8.84 32.02 20.63
C THR A 304 -8.97 31.21 19.35
N GLY A 305 -8.84 31.86 18.18
CA GLY A 305 -8.81 31.16 16.90
C GLY A 305 -7.61 30.23 16.80
N ARG A 306 -6.42 30.68 17.23
CA ARG A 306 -5.21 29.84 17.26
C ARG A 306 -5.41 28.57 18.09
N LEU A 307 -5.99 28.66 19.30
CA LEU A 307 -6.23 27.50 20.16
C LEU A 307 -7.17 26.47 19.53
N ILE A 308 -8.29 26.90 18.93
CA ILE A 308 -9.23 25.97 18.28
C ILE A 308 -8.58 25.26 17.09
N PHE A 309 -7.82 25.98 16.27
CA PHE A 309 -7.14 25.38 15.13
C PHE A 309 -5.95 24.49 15.53
N ASP A 310 -5.36 24.73 16.70
CA ASP A 310 -4.32 23.88 17.28
C ASP A 310 -4.88 22.51 17.66
N ASP A 311 -6.02 22.48 18.34
CA ASP A 311 -6.69 21.23 18.73
C ASP A 311 -7.13 20.42 17.51
N ILE A 312 -7.74 21.08 16.51
CA ILE A 312 -8.17 20.41 15.28
C ILE A 312 -6.96 19.88 14.51
N ARG A 313 -5.88 20.65 14.40
CA ARG A 313 -4.64 20.21 13.75
C ARG A 313 -4.07 18.99 14.44
N ASP A 314 -3.93 19.02 15.75
CA ASP A 314 -3.25 17.97 16.50
C ASP A 314 -4.08 16.68 16.50
N ILE A 315 -5.42 16.77 16.61
CA ILE A 315 -6.32 15.63 16.43
C ILE A 315 -6.26 15.09 15.01
N SER A 316 -6.23 15.97 14.00
CA SER A 316 -6.17 15.55 12.59
C SER A 316 -4.84 14.87 12.27
N MET A 317 -3.72 15.40 12.78
CA MET A 317 -2.39 14.79 12.66
C MET A 317 -2.28 13.47 13.42
N LEU A 318 -2.82 13.41 14.64
CA LEU A 318 -2.85 12.18 15.42
C LEU A 318 -3.67 11.09 14.69
N SER A 319 -4.87 11.44 14.25
CA SER A 319 -5.79 10.55 13.55
C SER A 319 -5.24 10.13 12.18
N SER A 320 -4.58 11.06 11.46
CA SER A 320 -3.90 10.75 10.21
C SER A 320 -2.72 9.83 10.42
N ASN A 321 -2.09 9.77 11.59
CA ASN A 321 -0.98 8.84 11.83
C ASN A 321 -1.44 7.51 12.49
N LEU A 322 -2.51 7.51 13.30
CA LEU A 322 -3.09 6.31 13.92
C LEU A 322 -3.85 5.43 12.94
N LEU A 323 -4.68 6.03 12.09
CA LEU A 323 -5.47 5.31 11.09
C LEU A 323 -4.57 4.46 10.14
N PRO A 324 -3.40 4.93 9.69
CA PRO A 324 -2.41 4.09 9.02
C PRO A 324 -2.01 2.85 9.74
N ILE A 325 -1.60 3.01 10.99
CA ILE A 325 -1.12 1.90 11.81
C ILE A 325 -2.25 0.91 12.00
N ALA A 326 -3.48 1.38 12.28
CA ALA A 326 -4.65 0.52 12.39
C ALA A 326 -4.94 -0.24 11.08
N ILE A 327 -4.81 0.42 9.92
CA ILE A 327 -4.98 -0.24 8.61
C ILE A 327 -3.88 -1.28 8.38
N ASP A 328 -2.62 -0.93 8.60
CA ASP A 328 -1.49 -1.81 8.34
C ASP A 328 -1.43 -2.99 9.33
N THR A 329 -1.97 -2.84 10.54
CA THR A 329 -2.00 -3.89 11.57
C THR A 329 -3.25 -4.76 11.54
N LEU A 330 -4.43 -4.17 11.32
CA LEU A 330 -5.73 -4.85 11.44
C LEU A 330 -6.32 -5.29 10.10
N LEU A 331 -5.91 -4.67 8.98
CA LEU A 331 -6.40 -5.01 7.66
C LEU A 331 -5.30 -5.71 6.84
N PRO A 332 -5.64 -6.69 6.00
CA PRO A 332 -4.70 -7.34 5.07
C PRO A 332 -4.32 -6.43 3.88
N LEU A 333 -4.47 -5.11 4.05
CA LEU A 333 -4.28 -4.08 3.06
C LEU A 333 -3.02 -3.32 3.44
N LYS A 334 -1.88 -3.71 2.89
CA LYS A 334 -0.67 -2.91 3.08
C LYS A 334 -0.84 -1.54 2.45
N ARG A 335 -0.52 -0.47 3.18
CA ARG A 335 -0.24 0.84 2.58
C ARG A 335 1.02 0.76 1.74
N GLY A 336 1.03 1.50 0.63
CA GLY A 336 2.24 1.86 -0.11
C GLY A 336 3.05 0.73 -0.78
N THR A 337 2.82 -0.54 -0.46
CA THR A 337 3.56 -1.63 -1.12
C THR A 337 2.98 -1.82 -2.52
N TYR A 338 3.67 -1.22 -3.47
CA TYR A 338 4.05 -1.98 -4.64
C TYR A 338 4.52 -3.35 -4.14
N LEU A 339 3.72 -4.40 -4.41
CA LEU A 339 4.12 -5.78 -4.13
C LEU A 339 5.07 -6.11 -5.27
N PRO A 340 6.40 -5.98 -5.09
CA PRO A 340 7.31 -6.25 -6.17
C PRO A 340 7.09 -7.69 -6.53
N VAL A 341 6.79 -7.94 -7.80
CA VAL A 341 6.86 -9.28 -8.31
C VAL A 341 8.35 -9.55 -8.38
N PRO A 342 8.88 -10.56 -7.67
CA PRO A 342 10.16 -11.09 -8.07
C PRO A 342 9.93 -11.52 -9.51
N GLY A 343 10.53 -10.80 -10.47
CA GLY A 343 10.59 -11.28 -11.83
C GLY A 343 11.02 -12.74 -11.76
N MET A 344 10.36 -13.62 -12.52
CA MET A 344 10.79 -15.01 -12.58
C MET A 344 12.27 -15.01 -12.86
N ILE A 345 13.04 -15.54 -11.89
CA ILE A 345 14.50 -15.55 -11.87
C ILE A 345 14.94 -15.92 -13.29
N THR A 346 15.51 -14.94 -13.99
CA THR A 346 15.96 -15.12 -15.37
C THR A 346 17.17 -16.01 -15.46
#